data_AF-A0A812WBV3-F1
#
_entry.id   AF-A0A812WBV3-F1
#
_cell.length_a   1.000
_cell.length_b   1.000
_cell.length_c   1.000
_cell.angle_alpha   90.00
_cell.angle_beta   90.00
_cell.angle_gamma   90.00
#
_symmetry.space_group_name_H-M   'P 1'
#
loop_
_entity.id
_entity.type
_entity.pdbx_description
1 polymer ?
#
loop_
_entity_poly.entity_id
_entity_poly.type
_entity_poly.pdbx_seq_one_letter_code
_entity_poly.pdbx_strand_id
1 'polypeptide(L)'
;MPGLLNKICPENVASIIEKIAAIEVQDIKQLEAIIELMFKKAITEPHYCETYADMVFSLKAVYPSFPSPDGGKPITFKGLVLNICQNEFEELLASNDISAEQKAKLDEEELEYMRKKRKDRMRANMKFIGHLFLRQLLSAKVIGSVICELVLCEQVDDLPEEHALECACELLLAIGYTMENMIAGQSALTSVCGRLKELMK
;
A
#
# COMPACT_ATOMS: atom_id res chain seq x y z
N MET A 1 -8.45 13.88 -18.07
CA MET A 1 -8.14 13.25 -16.77
C MET A 1 -6.70 13.46 -16.29
N PRO A 2 -5.62 13.25 -17.07
CA PRO A 2 -4.25 13.28 -16.55
C PRO A 2 -3.82 14.62 -15.92
N GLY A 3 -4.22 15.75 -16.52
CA GLY A 3 -3.81 17.08 -16.07
C GLY A 3 -4.40 17.55 -14.74
N LEU A 4 -5.55 17.00 -14.34
CA LEU A 4 -6.19 17.34 -13.07
C LEU A 4 -5.50 16.65 -11.89
N LEU A 5 -5.11 15.39 -12.11
CA LEU A 5 -4.56 14.52 -11.09
C LEU A 5 -3.05 14.78 -10.84
N ASN A 6 -2.37 15.44 -11.78
CA ASN A 6 -0.97 15.83 -11.62
C ASN A 6 -0.76 16.96 -10.60
N LYS A 7 -1.81 17.70 -10.23
CA LYS A 7 -1.73 18.89 -9.37
C LYS A 7 -2.20 18.66 -7.94
N ILE A 8 -2.42 17.41 -7.51
CA ILE A 8 -3.01 17.14 -6.19
C ILE A 8 -2.04 17.57 -5.07
N CYS A 9 -2.50 18.48 -4.23
CA CYS A 9 -1.86 18.93 -3.01
C CYS A 9 -2.93 19.24 -1.94
N PRO A 10 -2.61 19.27 -0.63
CA PRO A 10 -3.61 19.45 0.43
C PRO A 10 -4.52 20.66 0.21
N GLU A 11 -3.96 21.74 -0.33
CA GLU A 11 -4.66 23.01 -0.55
C GLU A 11 -5.77 22.90 -1.61
N ASN A 12 -5.72 21.89 -2.49
CA ASN A 12 -6.69 21.72 -3.57
C ASN A 12 -7.43 20.38 -3.56
N VAL A 13 -7.16 19.51 -2.59
CA VAL A 13 -7.76 18.16 -2.55
C VAL A 13 -9.28 18.19 -2.51
N ALA A 14 -9.91 19.05 -1.72
CA ALA A 14 -11.38 19.16 -1.71
C ALA A 14 -11.92 19.51 -3.12
N SER A 15 -11.30 20.49 -3.79
CA SER A 15 -11.68 20.87 -5.15
C SER A 15 -11.38 19.77 -6.18
N ILE A 16 -10.32 18.99 -5.99
CA ILE A 16 -10.01 17.86 -6.88
C ILE A 16 -10.97 16.70 -6.64
N ILE A 17 -11.35 16.39 -5.39
CA ILE A 17 -12.39 15.39 -5.10
C ILE A 17 -13.69 15.80 -5.78
N GLU A 18 -14.12 17.07 -5.63
CA GLU A 18 -15.32 17.57 -6.32
C GLU A 18 -15.20 17.43 -7.84
N LYS A 19 -14.04 17.74 -8.41
CA LYS A 19 -13.80 17.60 -9.85
C LYS A 19 -13.72 16.14 -10.30
N ILE A 20 -13.18 15.23 -9.49
CA ILE A 20 -13.19 13.77 -9.77
C ILE A 20 -14.60 13.21 -9.66
N ALA A 21 -15.37 13.64 -8.66
CA ALA A 21 -16.78 13.29 -8.55
C ALA A 21 -17.58 13.82 -9.75
N ALA A 22 -17.24 15.02 -10.23
CA ALA A 22 -17.84 15.63 -11.42
C ALA A 22 -17.33 15.05 -12.76
N ILE A 23 -16.28 14.23 -12.77
CA ILE A 23 -15.75 13.61 -13.99
C ILE A 23 -16.67 12.48 -14.50
N GLU A 24 -17.67 12.05 -13.72
CA GLU A 24 -18.55 10.91 -14.03
C GLU A 24 -17.72 9.67 -14.43
N VAL A 25 -17.16 8.97 -13.44
CA VAL A 25 -16.43 7.73 -13.70
C VAL A 25 -17.41 6.70 -14.29
N GLN A 26 -17.20 6.36 -15.57
CA GLN A 26 -18.18 5.59 -16.35
C GLN A 26 -17.97 4.08 -16.26
N ASP A 27 -16.74 3.65 -15.98
CA ASP A 27 -16.39 2.24 -15.90
C ASP A 27 -15.34 1.96 -14.82
N ILE A 28 -15.14 0.67 -14.54
CA ILE A 28 -14.23 0.23 -13.49
C ILE A 28 -12.76 0.55 -13.80
N LYS A 29 -12.36 0.56 -15.07
CA LYS A 29 -10.96 0.83 -15.48
C LYS A 29 -10.60 2.28 -15.19
N GLN A 30 -11.56 3.19 -15.36
CA GLN A 30 -11.39 4.59 -14.98
C GLN A 30 -11.24 4.73 -13.46
N LEU A 31 -12.04 4.01 -12.65
CA LEU A 31 -11.88 4.03 -11.20
C LEU A 31 -10.52 3.45 -10.77
N GLU A 32 -10.13 2.33 -11.36
CA GLU A 32 -8.85 1.65 -11.12
C GLU A 32 -7.69 2.60 -11.39
N ALA A 33 -7.66 3.26 -12.55
CA ALA A 33 -6.62 4.23 -12.89
C ALA A 33 -6.55 5.43 -11.92
N ILE A 34 -7.69 5.87 -11.37
CA ILE A 34 -7.71 6.93 -10.36
C ILE A 34 -7.07 6.43 -9.05
N ILE A 35 -7.44 5.23 -8.59
CA ILE A 35 -6.91 4.67 -7.34
C ILE A 35 -5.42 4.35 -7.48
N GLU A 36 -4.97 3.74 -8.58
CA GLU A 36 -3.55 3.51 -8.87
C GLU A 36 -2.75 4.81 -8.86
N LEU A 37 -3.33 5.89 -9.39
CA LEU A 37 -2.67 7.19 -9.35
C LEU A 37 -2.58 7.75 -7.92
N MET A 38 -3.57 7.50 -7.07
CA MET A 38 -3.47 7.85 -5.65
C MET A 38 -2.37 7.06 -4.95
N PHE A 39 -2.19 5.77 -5.27
CA PHE A 39 -1.04 4.98 -4.79
C PHE A 39 0.29 5.58 -5.23
N LYS A 40 0.45 5.84 -6.53
CA LYS A 40 1.66 6.47 -7.09
C LYS A 40 1.95 7.81 -6.41
N LYS A 41 0.92 8.64 -6.21
CA LYS A 41 1.04 9.93 -5.53
C LYS A 41 1.41 9.78 -4.06
N ALA A 42 0.80 8.86 -3.32
CA ALA A 42 1.14 8.61 -1.92
C ALA A 42 2.58 8.11 -1.74
N ILE A 43 3.11 7.40 -2.73
CA ILE A 43 4.51 6.95 -2.75
C ILE A 43 5.46 8.11 -3.07
N THR A 44 5.15 8.96 -4.05
CA THR A 44 6.01 10.09 -4.43
C THR A 44 5.91 11.28 -3.48
N GLU A 45 4.79 11.42 -2.79
CA GLU A 45 4.45 12.55 -1.92
C GLU A 45 3.97 12.01 -0.54
N PRO A 46 4.82 11.27 0.20
CA PRO A 46 4.43 10.54 1.43
C PRO A 46 4.00 11.43 2.60
N HIS A 47 4.24 12.74 2.52
CA HIS A 47 3.70 13.71 3.46
C HIS A 47 2.17 13.87 3.32
N TYR A 48 1.62 13.60 2.14
CA TYR A 48 0.19 13.76 1.81
C TYR A 48 -0.56 12.43 1.74
N CYS A 49 0.04 11.32 2.22
CA CYS A 49 -0.54 9.98 2.17
C CYS A 49 -1.93 9.89 2.80
N GLU A 50 -2.16 10.58 3.94
CA GLU A 50 -3.46 10.62 4.60
C GLU A 50 -4.52 11.25 3.71
N THR A 51 -4.16 12.35 3.07
CA THR A 51 -5.03 13.07 2.16
C THR A 51 -5.42 12.23 0.96
N TYR A 52 -4.49 11.50 0.35
CA TYR A 52 -4.82 10.55 -0.72
C TYR A 52 -5.70 9.40 -0.21
N ALA A 53 -5.51 8.94 1.03
CA ALA A 53 -6.32 7.88 1.61
C ALA A 53 -7.76 8.36 1.88
N ASP A 54 -7.94 9.62 2.30
CA ASP A 54 -9.24 10.27 2.41
C ASP A 54 -9.93 10.38 1.05
N MET A 55 -9.19 10.74 -0.01
CA MET A 55 -9.73 10.77 -1.37
C MET A 55 -10.25 9.40 -1.80
N VAL A 56 -9.45 8.34 -1.63
CA VAL A 56 -9.88 6.97 -1.94
C VAL A 56 -11.11 6.60 -1.11
N PHE A 57 -11.14 6.95 0.17
CA PHE A 57 -12.30 6.69 1.03
C PHE A 57 -13.57 7.42 0.55
N SER A 58 -13.48 8.68 0.14
CA SER A 58 -14.61 9.45 -0.38
C SER A 58 -15.18 8.86 -1.67
N LEU A 59 -14.34 8.30 -2.55
CA LEU A 59 -14.79 7.66 -3.79
C LEU A 59 -15.68 6.45 -3.55
N LYS A 60 -15.53 5.75 -2.41
CA LYS A 60 -16.37 4.60 -2.04
C LYS A 60 -17.86 4.95 -2.00
N ALA A 61 -18.21 6.15 -1.54
CA ALA A 61 -19.60 6.57 -1.44
C ALA A 61 -20.23 6.86 -2.81
N VAL A 62 -19.42 7.34 -3.76
CA VAL A 62 -19.84 7.69 -5.11
C VAL A 62 -19.87 6.45 -6.01
N TYR A 63 -18.90 5.55 -5.86
CA TYR A 63 -18.69 4.39 -6.73
C TYR A 63 -18.58 3.09 -5.92
N PRO A 64 -19.66 2.64 -5.24
CA PRO A 64 -19.59 1.50 -4.31
C PRO A 64 -19.30 0.15 -4.99
N SER A 65 -19.70 0.00 -6.26
CA SER A 65 -19.45 -1.20 -7.06
C SER A 65 -19.64 -0.93 -8.55
N PHE A 66 -19.00 -1.74 -9.40
CA PHE A 66 -19.21 -1.78 -10.85
C PHE A 66 -19.72 -3.15 -11.30
N PRO A 67 -20.47 -3.21 -12.42
CA PRO A 67 -20.83 -4.48 -13.06
C PRO A 67 -19.58 -5.28 -13.43
N SER A 68 -19.66 -6.61 -13.33
CA SER A 68 -18.58 -7.48 -13.77
C SER A 68 -18.49 -7.53 -15.30
N PRO A 69 -17.30 -7.40 -15.92
CA PRO A 69 -17.15 -7.49 -17.38
C PRO A 69 -17.59 -8.84 -17.98
N ASP A 70 -17.52 -9.91 -17.19
CA ASP A 70 -17.86 -11.29 -17.56
C ASP A 70 -19.29 -11.70 -17.18
N GLY A 71 -20.11 -10.78 -16.69
CA GLY A 71 -21.46 -11.07 -16.19
C GLY A 71 -21.50 -11.79 -14.82
N GLY A 72 -20.35 -11.91 -14.16
CA GLY A 72 -20.23 -12.44 -12.80
C GLY A 72 -20.70 -11.47 -11.70
N LYS A 73 -20.24 -11.71 -10.46
CA LYS A 73 -20.58 -10.86 -9.32
C LYS A 73 -20.01 -9.45 -9.50
N PRO A 74 -20.77 -8.39 -9.16
CA PRO A 74 -20.27 -7.02 -9.22
C PRO A 74 -18.95 -6.86 -8.46
N ILE A 75 -18.02 -6.11 -9.06
CA ILE A 75 -16.75 -5.80 -8.44
C ILE A 75 -16.99 -4.65 -7.45
N THR A 76 -16.77 -4.92 -6.17
CA THR A 76 -16.97 -3.93 -5.11
C THR A 76 -15.79 -2.96 -5.03
N PHE A 77 -16.02 -1.74 -4.56
CA PHE A 77 -14.96 -0.75 -4.33
C PHE A 77 -13.82 -1.29 -3.46
N LYS A 78 -14.16 -1.96 -2.34
CA LYS A 78 -13.15 -2.56 -1.46
C LYS A 78 -12.40 -3.71 -2.14
N GLY A 79 -13.08 -4.48 -2.99
CA GLY A 79 -12.45 -5.53 -3.79
C GLY A 79 -11.43 -4.96 -4.79
N LEU A 80 -11.76 -3.84 -5.44
CA LEU A 80 -10.86 -3.13 -6.34
C LEU A 80 -9.63 -2.58 -5.58
N VAL A 81 -9.85 -1.88 -4.46
CA VAL A 81 -8.75 -1.36 -3.62
C VAL A 81 -7.85 -2.48 -3.12
N LEU A 82 -8.42 -3.63 -2.73
CA LEU A 82 -7.66 -4.80 -2.33
C LEU A 82 -6.78 -5.31 -3.48
N ASN A 83 -7.33 -5.48 -4.68
CA ASN A 83 -6.59 -5.97 -5.84
C ASN A 83 -5.40 -5.06 -6.19
N ILE A 84 -5.64 -3.74 -6.21
CA ILE A 84 -4.57 -2.74 -6.46
C ILE A 84 -3.51 -2.81 -5.36
N CYS A 85 -3.92 -2.90 -4.09
CA CYS A 85 -3.01 -3.00 -2.96
C CYS A 85 -2.13 -4.26 -3.04
N GLN A 86 -2.68 -5.40 -3.48
CA GLN A 86 -1.93 -6.64 -3.66
C GLN A 86 -0.92 -6.50 -4.80
N ASN A 87 -1.35 -6.00 -5.96
CA ASN A 87 -0.47 -5.79 -7.12
C ASN A 87 0.69 -4.85 -6.79
N GLU A 88 0.43 -3.72 -6.12
CA GLU A 88 1.47 -2.76 -5.72
C GLU A 88 2.43 -3.38 -4.69
N PHE A 89 1.92 -4.20 -3.76
CA PHE A 89 2.76 -4.88 -2.78
C PHE A 89 3.66 -5.94 -3.42
N GLU A 90 3.11 -6.79 -4.30
CA GLU A 90 3.85 -7.81 -5.03
C GLU A 90 4.90 -7.20 -5.97
N GLU A 91 4.56 -6.12 -6.68
CA GLU A 91 5.51 -5.40 -7.54
C GLU A 91 6.69 -4.83 -6.72
N LEU A 92 6.41 -4.32 -5.51
CA LEU A 92 7.45 -3.82 -4.63
C LEU A 92 8.38 -4.92 -4.13
N LEU A 93 7.83 -6.07 -3.72
CA LEU A 93 8.65 -7.22 -3.31
C LEU A 93 9.50 -7.74 -4.47
N ALA A 94 8.92 -7.87 -5.67
CA ALA A 94 9.64 -8.35 -6.86
C ALA A 94 10.72 -7.37 -7.36
N SER A 95 10.54 -6.07 -7.14
CA SER A 95 11.49 -5.03 -7.59
C SER A 95 12.58 -4.68 -6.58
N ASN A 96 12.63 -5.38 -5.43
CA ASN A 96 13.60 -5.11 -4.38
C ASN A 96 15.04 -5.46 -4.75
N ASP A 97 15.26 -6.42 -5.64
CA ASP A 97 16.62 -6.88 -5.98
C ASP A 97 17.29 -6.07 -7.09
N ILE A 98 18.53 -5.63 -6.86
CA ILE A 98 19.37 -5.04 -7.92
C ILE A 98 20.07 -6.21 -8.59
N SER A 99 19.80 -6.42 -9.88
CA SER A 99 20.37 -7.56 -10.60
C SER A 99 21.90 -7.49 -10.61
N ALA A 100 22.58 -8.63 -10.71
CA ALA A 100 24.04 -8.67 -10.81
C ALA A 100 24.56 -7.83 -11.99
N GLU A 101 23.81 -7.80 -13.09
CA GLU A 101 24.11 -6.99 -14.28
C GLU A 101 23.97 -5.48 -14.03
N GLN A 102 23.03 -5.06 -13.20
CA GLN A 102 22.89 -3.66 -12.77
C GLN A 102 24.03 -3.28 -11.81
N LYS A 103 24.37 -4.16 -10.86
CA LYS A 103 25.51 -3.97 -9.94
C LYS A 103 26.84 -3.81 -10.68
N ALA A 104 27.03 -4.53 -11.78
CA ALA A 104 28.25 -4.45 -12.57
C ALA A 104 28.39 -3.14 -13.39
N LYS A 105 27.31 -2.37 -13.55
CA LYS A 105 27.26 -1.15 -14.38
C LYS A 105 27.17 0.15 -13.59
N LEU A 106 26.88 0.07 -12.30
CA LEU A 106 26.69 1.21 -11.42
C LEU A 106 27.87 1.33 -10.46
N ASP A 107 28.24 2.56 -10.12
CA ASP A 107 29.19 2.79 -9.04
C ASP A 107 28.53 2.61 -7.66
N GLU A 108 29.34 2.71 -6.60
CA GLU A 108 28.88 2.50 -5.23
C GLU A 108 27.85 3.57 -4.79
N GLU A 109 28.01 4.82 -5.23
CA GLU A 109 27.10 5.93 -4.93
C GLU A 109 25.74 5.74 -5.62
N GLU A 110 25.73 5.33 -6.89
CA GLU A 110 24.51 5.02 -7.65
C GLU A 110 23.77 3.83 -7.05
N LEU A 111 24.51 2.80 -6.62
CA LEU A 111 23.92 1.63 -5.93
C LEU A 111 23.27 2.02 -4.61
N GLU A 112 23.93 2.84 -3.81
CA GLU A 112 23.39 3.31 -2.52
C GLU A 112 22.16 4.20 -2.73
N TYR A 113 22.20 5.11 -3.71
CA TYR A 113 21.05 5.92 -4.10
C TYR A 113 19.84 5.07 -4.51
N MET A 114 20.07 4.02 -5.32
CA MET A 114 19.01 3.11 -5.76
C MET A 114 18.43 2.28 -4.61
N ARG A 115 19.28 1.80 -3.69
CA ARG A 115 18.83 1.10 -2.47
C ARG A 115 17.97 2.01 -1.61
N LYS A 116 18.44 3.22 -1.35
CA LYS A 116 17.70 4.23 -0.56
C LYS A 116 16.35 4.54 -1.20
N LYS A 117 16.32 4.80 -2.50
CA LYS A 117 15.07 5.09 -3.23
C LYS A 117 14.06 3.95 -3.14
N ARG A 118 14.50 2.69 -3.21
CA ARG A 118 13.61 1.51 -3.05
C ARG A 118 13.07 1.40 -1.64
N LYS A 119 13.93 1.55 -0.63
CA LYS A 119 13.54 1.58 0.79
C LYS A 119 12.51 2.68 1.08
N ASP A 120 12.74 3.89 0.57
CA ASP A 120 11.81 5.01 0.71
C ASP A 120 10.46 4.72 0.03
N ARG A 121 10.47 4.09 -1.17
CA ARG A 121 9.26 3.67 -1.90
C ARG A 121 8.45 2.64 -1.10
N MET A 122 9.12 1.61 -0.58
CA MET A 122 8.48 0.55 0.21
C MET A 122 7.87 1.12 1.50
N ARG A 123 8.62 1.96 2.21
CA ARG A 123 8.15 2.62 3.43
C ARG A 123 6.93 3.50 3.17
N ALA A 124 6.95 4.30 2.11
CA ALA A 124 5.81 5.13 1.72
C ALA A 124 4.58 4.31 1.37
N ASN A 125 4.77 3.17 0.66
CA ASN A 125 3.68 2.25 0.34
C ASN A 125 3.07 1.63 1.61
N MET A 126 3.90 1.15 2.55
CA MET A 126 3.41 0.60 3.82
C MET A 126 2.61 1.62 4.61
N LYS A 127 3.11 2.86 4.69
CA LYS A 127 2.39 3.95 5.34
C LYS A 127 1.02 4.18 4.70
N PHE A 128 0.95 4.18 3.36
CA PHE A 128 -0.31 4.37 2.65
C PHE A 128 -1.29 3.22 2.87
N ILE A 129 -0.83 1.97 2.79
CA ILE A 129 -1.62 0.78 3.10
C ILE A 129 -2.20 0.85 4.52
N GLY A 130 -1.39 1.28 5.50
CA GLY A 130 -1.85 1.53 6.87
C GLY A 130 -3.00 2.54 6.93
N HIS A 131 -2.88 3.66 6.21
CA HIS A 131 -3.96 4.67 6.15
C HIS A 131 -5.23 4.18 5.45
N LEU A 132 -5.13 3.31 4.44
CA LEU A 132 -6.30 2.66 3.83
C LEU A 132 -6.99 1.70 4.81
N PHE A 133 -6.21 0.95 5.60
CA PHE A 133 -6.75 0.09 6.66
C PHE A 133 -7.47 0.88 7.76
N LEU A 134 -6.88 1.97 8.24
CA LEU A 134 -7.50 2.82 9.26
C LEU A 134 -8.84 3.42 8.80
N ARG A 135 -9.05 3.57 7.49
CA ARG A 135 -10.31 3.99 6.85
C ARG A 135 -11.25 2.82 6.52
N GLN A 136 -10.95 1.63 7.03
CA GLN A 136 -11.71 0.39 6.82
C GLN A 136 -11.85 0.00 5.34
N LEU A 137 -10.92 0.42 4.48
CA LEU A 137 -10.89 0.02 3.08
C LEU A 137 -10.26 -1.37 2.90
N LEU A 138 -9.34 -1.73 3.80
CA LEU A 138 -8.74 -3.06 3.91
C LEU A 138 -9.22 -3.75 5.19
N SER A 139 -9.20 -5.08 5.20
CA SER A 139 -9.57 -5.87 6.37
C SER A 139 -8.35 -6.22 7.23
N ALA A 140 -8.57 -6.50 8.52
CA ALA A 140 -7.51 -6.97 9.42
C ALA A 140 -6.85 -8.26 8.92
N LYS A 141 -7.58 -9.13 8.21
CA LYS A 141 -7.02 -10.35 7.61
C LYS A 141 -5.99 -10.02 6.52
N VAL A 142 -6.33 -9.08 5.63
CA VAL A 142 -5.43 -8.65 4.54
C VAL A 142 -4.17 -8.04 5.12
N ILE A 143 -4.34 -7.13 6.06
CA ILE A 143 -3.21 -6.47 6.71
C ILE A 143 -2.37 -7.43 7.54
N GLY A 144 -3.01 -8.38 8.21
CA GLY A 144 -2.36 -9.50 8.89
C GLY A 144 -1.48 -10.31 7.94
N SER A 145 -1.96 -10.61 6.73
CA SER A 145 -1.16 -11.28 5.70
C SER A 145 0.06 -10.46 5.28
N VAL A 146 -0.10 -9.15 5.04
CA VAL A 146 1.02 -8.26 4.66
C VAL A 146 2.12 -8.24 5.74
N ILE A 147 1.76 -8.05 7.02
CA ILE A 147 2.78 -8.04 8.09
C ILE A 147 3.43 -9.41 8.31
N CYS A 148 2.69 -10.50 8.10
CA CYS A 148 3.25 -11.84 8.13
C CYS A 148 4.25 -12.04 7.00
N GLU A 149 3.92 -11.63 5.77
CA GLU A 149 4.80 -11.80 4.61
C GLU A 149 6.11 -11.00 4.73
N LEU A 150 6.08 -9.85 5.43
CA LEU A 150 7.27 -9.03 5.69
C LEU A 150 8.20 -9.61 6.77
N VAL A 151 7.69 -10.45 7.68
CA VAL A 151 8.42 -10.87 8.90
C VAL A 151 8.62 -12.37 8.99
N LEU A 152 7.73 -13.17 8.41
CA LEU A 152 7.78 -14.62 8.43
C LEU A 152 8.39 -15.10 7.12
N CYS A 153 9.53 -15.77 7.21
CA CYS A 153 10.15 -16.45 6.08
C CYS A 153 9.54 -17.84 5.87
N GLU A 154 9.75 -18.42 4.68
CA GLU A 154 9.31 -19.79 4.39
C GLU A 154 9.98 -20.81 5.33
N GLN A 155 11.26 -20.62 5.64
CA GLN A 155 11.98 -21.41 6.65
C GLN A 155 12.17 -20.62 7.94
N VAL A 156 12.07 -21.32 9.08
CA VAL A 156 12.16 -20.70 10.42
C VAL A 156 13.56 -20.13 10.70
N ASP A 157 14.59 -20.70 10.09
CA ASP A 157 15.99 -20.26 10.26
C ASP A 157 16.37 -19.11 9.33
N ASP A 158 15.53 -18.78 8.34
CA ASP A 158 15.79 -17.68 7.42
C ASP A 158 15.54 -16.33 8.11
N LEU A 159 16.43 -15.38 7.82
CA LEU A 159 16.31 -14.02 8.30
C LEU A 159 15.52 -13.18 7.30
N PRO A 160 14.47 -12.48 7.73
CA PRO A 160 13.84 -11.47 6.89
C PRO A 160 14.85 -10.39 6.54
N GLU A 161 14.69 -9.80 5.37
CA GLU A 161 15.54 -8.70 4.97
C GLU A 161 15.33 -7.48 5.90
N GLU A 162 16.42 -6.77 6.22
CA GLU A 162 16.39 -5.61 7.13
C GLU A 162 15.32 -4.59 6.73
N HIS A 163 15.23 -4.29 5.43
CA HIS A 163 14.27 -3.32 4.91
C HIS A 163 12.81 -3.81 5.05
N ALA A 164 12.57 -5.12 5.01
CA ALA A 164 11.25 -5.70 5.22
C ALA A 164 10.82 -5.57 6.69
N LEU A 165 11.76 -5.76 7.63
CA LEU A 165 11.54 -5.53 9.05
C LEU A 165 11.23 -4.06 9.35
N GLU A 166 11.95 -3.13 8.75
CA GLU A 166 11.65 -1.70 8.89
C GLU A 166 10.26 -1.34 8.38
N CYS A 167 9.86 -1.93 7.25
CA CYS A 167 8.54 -1.75 6.66
C CYS A 167 7.43 -2.32 7.54
N ALA A 168 7.65 -3.50 8.13
CA ALA A 168 6.74 -4.09 9.10
C ALA A 168 6.61 -3.20 10.35
N CYS A 169 7.73 -2.70 10.88
CA CYS A 169 7.73 -1.78 12.02
C CYS A 169 6.99 -0.48 11.72
N GLU A 170 7.23 0.15 10.55
CA GLU A 170 6.52 1.37 10.14
C GLU A 170 5.00 1.13 10.07
N LEU A 171 4.59 0.01 9.47
CA LEU A 171 3.17 -0.35 9.38
C LEU A 171 2.59 -0.56 10.79
N LEU A 172 3.23 -1.40 11.60
CA LEU A 172 2.81 -1.70 12.98
C LEU A 172 2.70 -0.45 13.86
N LEU A 173 3.60 0.53 13.71
CA LEU A 173 3.50 1.80 14.42
C LEU A 173 2.22 2.56 14.07
N ALA A 174 1.78 2.50 12.82
CA ALA A 174 0.56 3.18 12.37
C ALA A 174 -0.72 2.42 12.77
N ILE A 175 -0.72 1.09 12.73
CA ILE A 175 -1.95 0.29 12.81
C ILE A 175 -2.08 -0.59 14.05
N GLY A 176 -1.00 -0.75 14.84
CA GLY A 176 -0.87 -1.77 15.86
C GLY A 176 -2.00 -1.71 16.90
N TYR A 177 -2.32 -0.51 17.39
CA TYR A 177 -3.44 -0.31 18.30
C TYR A 177 -4.78 -0.76 17.71
N THR A 178 -5.05 -0.41 16.45
CA THR A 178 -6.29 -0.80 15.77
C THR A 178 -6.36 -2.31 15.55
N MET A 179 -5.23 -2.94 15.20
CA MET A 179 -5.11 -4.39 15.00
C MET A 179 -5.31 -5.17 16.31
N GLU A 180 -4.76 -4.68 17.43
CA GLU A 180 -4.88 -5.30 18.75
C GLU A 180 -6.34 -5.33 19.24
N ASN A 181 -7.13 -4.33 18.84
CA ASN A 181 -8.56 -4.25 19.15
C ASN A 181 -9.44 -5.11 18.23
N MET A 182 -8.87 -5.91 17.32
CA MET A 182 -9.58 -6.80 16.41
C MET A 182 -9.16 -8.25 16.60
N ILE A 183 -10.11 -9.18 16.73
CA ILE A 183 -9.82 -10.62 16.94
C ILE A 183 -8.87 -11.18 15.84
N ALA A 184 -9.14 -10.87 14.58
CA ALA A 184 -8.29 -11.30 13.47
C ALA A 184 -6.90 -10.63 13.49
N GLY A 185 -6.80 -9.40 14.01
CA GLY A 185 -5.54 -8.68 14.13
C GLY A 185 -4.64 -9.23 15.24
N GLN A 186 -5.22 -9.61 16.38
CA GLN A 186 -4.49 -10.20 17.52
C GLN A 186 -3.71 -11.46 17.13
N SER A 187 -4.30 -12.33 16.29
CA SER A 187 -3.64 -13.54 15.81
C SER A 187 -2.37 -13.22 15.01
N ALA A 188 -2.47 -12.29 14.04
CA ALA A 188 -1.34 -11.87 13.23
C ALA A 188 -0.26 -11.17 14.08
N LEU A 189 -0.67 -10.26 14.99
CA LEU A 189 0.25 -9.57 15.90
C LEU A 189 1.00 -10.55 16.81
N THR A 190 0.34 -11.60 17.30
CA THR A 190 0.99 -12.61 18.15
C THR A 190 2.13 -13.30 17.41
N SER A 191 1.88 -13.76 16.18
CA SER A 191 2.90 -14.42 15.35
C SER A 191 4.05 -13.49 15.01
N VAL A 192 3.75 -12.28 14.54
CA VAL A 192 4.75 -11.29 14.11
C VAL A 192 5.60 -10.81 15.30
N CYS A 193 4.97 -10.42 16.41
CA CYS A 193 5.71 -9.99 17.60
C CYS A 193 6.52 -11.12 18.23
N GLY A 194 6.05 -12.37 18.12
CA GLY A 194 6.82 -13.56 18.50
C GLY A 194 8.12 -13.65 17.71
N ARG A 195 8.02 -13.60 16.37
CA ARG A 195 9.18 -13.66 15.49
C ARG A 195 10.14 -12.48 15.70
N LEU A 196 9.64 -11.25 15.82
CA LEU A 196 10.49 -10.09 16.08
C LEU A 196 11.31 -10.24 17.38
N LYS A 197 10.74 -10.82 18.44
CA LYS A 197 11.48 -11.09 19.69
C LYS A 197 12.56 -12.15 19.54
N GLU A 198 12.40 -13.11 18.62
CA GLU A 198 13.44 -14.11 18.33
C GLU A 198 14.63 -13.47 17.61
N LEU A 199 14.36 -12.57 16.66
CA LEU A 199 15.38 -11.86 15.87
C LEU A 199 16.21 -10.86 16.71
N MET A 200 15.73 -10.46 17.89
CA MET A 200 16.42 -9.55 18.81
C MET A 200 17.41 -10.26 19.76
N LYS A 201 17.50 -11.59 19.72
CA LYS A 201 18.41 -12.38 20.56
C LYS A 201 19.75 -12.62 19.88
#